data_AF-A0A7C8ZH30-F1
#
_entry.id   AF-A0A7C8ZH30-F1
#
_cell.length_a   1.000
_cell.length_b   1.000
_cell.length_c   1.000
_cell.angle_alpha   90.00
_cell.angle_beta   90.00
_cell.angle_gamma   90.00
#
_symmetry.space_group_name_H-M   'P 1'
#
loop_
_entity.id
_entity.type
_entity.pdbx_description
1 polymer ?
#
loop_
_entity_poly.entity_id
_entity_poly.type
_entity_poly.pdbx_seq_one_letter_code
_entity_poly.pdbx_strand_id
1 'polypeptide(L)'
;YYILEKGYNSMPINLPGTLFNKSMKARKELAQILAQIISTRREMKKDHQDLLSSFMGDKESLTDEQIADNVIGVIFAARDTTASVLTWIIKYLAENPSVLQAVTEEQEAIIKGKEESGE
;
A
#
# COMPACT_ATOMS: atom_id res chain seq x y z
N TYR A 1 10.10 6.59 -2.50
CA TYR A 1 9.70 5.18 -2.26
C TYR A 1 10.58 4.18 -3.01
N TYR A 2 10.65 4.18 -4.36
CA TYR A 2 11.43 3.17 -5.12
C TYR A 2 12.91 3.03 -4.70
N ILE A 3 13.56 4.13 -4.31
CA ILE A 3 14.94 4.10 -3.78
C ILE A 3 15.02 3.32 -2.45
N LEU A 4 14.01 3.45 -1.59
CA LEU A 4 13.92 2.71 -0.32
C LEU A 4 13.78 1.20 -0.59
N GLU A 5 12.82 0.83 -1.44
CA GLU A 5 12.54 -0.56 -1.83
C GLU A 5 13.80 -1.24 -2.41
N LYS A 6 14.50 -0.59 -3.35
CA LYS A 6 15.74 -1.11 -3.94
C LYS A 6 16.84 -1.43 -2.94
N GLY A 7 16.95 -0.66 -1.86
CA GLY A 7 17.97 -0.88 -0.84
C GLY A 7 17.52 -1.74 0.33
N TYR A 8 16.24 -2.13 0.40
CA TYR A 8 15.68 -2.93 1.50
C TYR A 8 16.34 -4.31 1.59
N ASN A 9 16.44 -5.02 0.46
CA ASN A 9 17.06 -6.35 0.36
C ASN A 9 18.58 -6.30 0.05
N SER A 10 19.23 -5.15 0.27
CA SER A 10 20.67 -5.00 0.02
C SER A 10 21.50 -5.34 1.25
N MET A 11 22.82 -5.55 1.07
CA MET A 11 23.74 -5.70 2.21
C MET A 11 23.64 -4.48 3.14
N PRO A 12 23.54 -4.66 4.47
CA PRO A 12 23.27 -3.58 5.43
C PRO A 12 24.51 -2.74 5.75
N ILE A 13 25.21 -2.26 4.70
CA ILE A 13 26.43 -1.47 4.81
C ILE A 13 26.08 0.00 4.59
N ASN A 14 26.12 0.80 5.66
CA ASN A 14 25.75 2.22 5.60
C ASN A 14 26.92 3.15 5.21
N LEU A 15 27.51 2.91 4.03
CA LEU A 15 28.59 3.74 3.49
C LEU A 15 28.10 4.56 2.27
N PRO A 16 28.63 5.78 2.05
CA PRO A 16 28.27 6.58 0.89
C PRO A 16 28.40 5.79 -0.43
N GLY A 17 27.36 5.85 -1.26
CA GLY A 17 27.32 5.14 -2.55
C GLY A 17 26.62 3.79 -2.52
N THR A 18 26.53 3.12 -1.35
CA THR A 18 25.82 1.85 -1.20
C THR A 18 24.30 1.99 -1.38
N LEU A 19 23.63 0.89 -1.75
CA LEU A 19 22.16 0.86 -1.85
C LEU A 19 21.50 1.07 -0.48
N PHE A 20 22.05 0.50 0.59
CA PHE A 20 21.55 0.68 1.95
C PHE A 20 21.67 2.14 2.42
N ASN A 21 22.79 2.83 2.15
CA ASN A 21 22.88 4.25 2.49
C ASN A 21 21.85 5.10 1.73
N LYS A 22 21.62 4.81 0.45
CA LYS A 22 20.59 5.49 -0.36
C LYS A 22 19.18 5.21 0.16
N SER A 23 18.86 3.97 0.53
CA SER A 23 17.54 3.63 1.07
C SER A 23 17.29 4.28 2.42
N MET A 24 18.29 4.36 3.30
CA MET A 24 18.16 5.05 4.59
C MET A 24 17.90 6.55 4.43
N LYS A 25 18.52 7.20 3.44
CA LYS A 25 18.21 8.60 3.09
C LYS A 25 16.79 8.74 2.54
N ALA A 26 16.40 7.87 1.62
CA ALA A 26 15.04 7.85 1.07
C ALA A 26 13.97 7.57 2.14
N ARG A 27 14.26 6.74 3.16
CA ARG A 27 13.37 6.52 4.31
C ARG A 27 13.16 7.82 5.08
N LYS A 28 14.22 8.57 5.37
CA LYS A 28 14.13 9.86 6.06
C LYS A 28 13.29 10.86 5.26
N GLU A 29 13.49 10.96 3.95
CA GLU A 29 12.70 11.84 3.09
C GLU A 29 11.21 11.45 3.09
N LEU A 30 10.89 10.15 2.99
CA LEU A 30 9.51 9.67 3.08
C LEU A 30 8.87 9.98 4.44
N ALA A 31 9.61 9.80 5.53
CA ALA A 31 9.12 10.14 6.87
C ALA A 31 8.81 11.64 7.00
N GLN A 32 9.65 12.51 6.42
CA GLN A 32 9.40 13.96 6.41
C GLN A 32 8.16 14.34 5.62
N ILE A 33 7.95 13.73 4.45
CA ILE A 33 6.74 13.94 3.63
C ILE A 33 5.50 13.53 4.42
N LEU A 34 5.53 12.35 5.06
CA LEU A 34 4.41 11.85 5.85
C LEU A 34 4.14 12.73 7.08
N ALA A 35 5.17 13.18 7.78
CA ALA A 35 5.02 14.11 8.90
C ALA A 35 4.33 15.41 8.47
N GLN A 36 4.69 15.96 7.31
CA GLN A 36 4.02 17.15 6.76
C GLN A 36 2.54 16.88 6.45
N ILE A 37 2.23 15.74 5.82
CA ILE A 37 0.83 15.34 5.54
C ILE A 37 0.03 15.19 6.83
N ILE A 38 0.59 14.53 7.85
CA ILE A 38 -0.04 14.34 9.15
C ILE A 38 -0.33 15.71 9.80
N SER A 39 0.65 16.61 9.84
CA SER A 39 0.49 17.96 10.38
C SER A 39 -0.65 18.71 9.69
N THR A 40 -0.64 18.76 8.36
CA THR A 40 -1.68 19.44 7.57
C THR A 40 -3.06 18.85 7.84
N ARG A 41 -3.19 17.52 7.93
CA ARG A 41 -4.49 16.89 8.22
C ARG A 41 -5.01 17.22 9.62
N ARG A 42 -4.13 17.27 10.63
CA ARG A 42 -4.49 17.66 12.00
C ARG A 42 -4.98 19.12 12.05
N GLU A 43 -4.35 20.02 11.30
CA GLU A 43 -4.74 21.44 11.21
C GLU A 43 -6.10 21.64 10.53
N MET A 44 -6.36 20.91 9.43
CA MET A 44 -7.59 21.04 8.66
C MET A 44 -8.85 20.55 9.41
N LYS A 45 -8.69 19.75 10.48
CA LYS A 45 -9.78 19.15 11.29
C LYS A 45 -10.88 18.49 10.44
N LYS A 46 -10.51 18.00 9.26
CA LYS A 46 -11.41 17.32 8.34
C LYS A 46 -11.38 15.83 8.65
N ASP A 47 -12.56 15.25 8.83
CA ASP A 47 -12.68 13.81 8.95
C ASP A 47 -12.41 13.16 7.59
N HIS A 48 -11.47 12.21 7.57
CA HIS A 48 -11.20 11.39 6.39
C HIS A 48 -11.43 9.93 6.78
N GLN A 49 -12.03 9.15 5.88
CA GLN A 49 -12.22 7.72 6.08
C GLN A 49 -11.17 6.96 5.25
N ASP A 50 -9.92 7.05 5.67
CA ASP A 50 -8.81 6.34 5.04
C ASP A 50 -7.85 5.74 6.08
N LEU A 51 -6.91 4.93 5.61
CA LEU A 51 -5.93 4.24 6.44
C LEU A 51 -5.13 5.19 7.34
N LEU A 52 -4.76 6.37 6.84
CA LEU A 52 -3.99 7.32 7.63
C LEU A 52 -4.85 7.87 8.78
N SER A 53 -6.12 8.15 8.55
CA SER A 53 -7.05 8.50 9.63
C SER A 53 -7.23 7.38 10.65
N SER A 54 -7.26 6.12 10.23
CA SER A 54 -7.31 4.99 11.16
C SER A 54 -6.11 4.99 12.11
N PHE A 55 -4.90 5.27 11.62
CA PHE A 55 -3.70 5.39 12.47
C PHE A 55 -3.69 6.66 13.33
N MET A 56 -4.29 7.76 12.86
CA MET A 56 -4.36 9.02 13.61
C MET A 56 -5.42 9.01 14.71
N GLY A 57 -6.48 8.20 14.57
CA GLY A 57 -7.63 8.13 15.47
C GLY A 57 -7.57 7.02 16.52
N ASP A 58 -6.48 6.24 16.58
CA ASP A 58 -6.39 5.06 17.44
C ASP A 58 -6.31 5.43 18.93
N LYS A 59 -6.88 4.58 19.80
CA LYS A 59 -7.04 4.86 21.26
C LYS A 59 -5.73 4.87 22.03
N GLU A 60 -4.74 4.14 21.53
CA GLU A 60 -3.34 4.27 21.95
C GLU A 60 -2.67 5.22 20.96
N SER A 61 -2.37 6.45 21.41
CA SER A 61 -1.88 7.49 20.52
C SER A 61 -0.49 7.15 19.99
N LEU A 62 -0.43 6.68 18.73
CA LEU A 62 0.83 6.50 18.01
C LEU A 62 1.54 7.85 17.84
N THR A 63 2.88 7.86 17.91
CA THR A 63 3.66 9.04 17.53
C THR A 63 3.60 9.24 16.01
N ASP A 64 3.82 10.48 15.56
CA ASP A 64 3.84 10.76 14.12
C ASP A 64 4.92 9.94 13.38
N GLU A 65 6.04 9.58 14.05
CA GLU A 65 7.02 8.66 13.46
C GLU A 65 6.46 7.24 13.31
N GLN A 66 5.74 6.73 14.32
CA GLN A 66 5.12 5.40 14.25
C GLN A 66 4.03 5.34 13.18
N ILE A 67 3.23 6.41 13.05
CA ILE A 67 2.23 6.53 11.97
C ILE A 67 2.94 6.50 10.62
N ALA A 68 3.99 7.31 10.44
CA ALA A 68 4.75 7.34 9.20
C ALA A 68 5.38 5.98 8.85
N ASP A 69 5.99 5.30 9.83
CA ASP A 69 6.58 3.98 9.66
C ASP A 69 5.53 2.92 9.30
N ASN A 70 4.36 2.93 9.93
CA ASN A 70 3.25 2.03 9.59
C ASN A 70 2.76 2.26 8.16
N VAL A 71 2.59 3.52 7.74
CA VAL A 71 2.19 3.85 6.36
C VAL A 71 3.23 3.38 5.34
N ILE A 72 4.52 3.62 5.61
CA ILE A 72 5.61 3.12 4.74
C ILE A 72 5.57 1.58 4.70
N GLY A 73 5.36 0.93 5.84
CA GLY A 73 5.25 -0.52 5.96
C GLY A 73 4.09 -1.09 5.14
N VAL A 74 2.92 -0.46 5.15
CA VAL A 74 1.77 -0.88 4.33
C VAL A 74 2.09 -0.74 2.84
N ILE A 75 2.68 0.38 2.42
CA ILE A 75 3.08 0.56 1.01
C ILE A 75 4.11 -0.52 0.60
N PHE A 76 5.04 -0.84 1.50
CA PHE A 76 6.01 -1.91 1.29
C PHE A 76 5.36 -3.27 1.12
N ALA A 77 4.49 -3.65 2.05
CA ALA A 77 3.83 -4.95 2.02
C ALA A 77 2.87 -5.12 0.83
N ALA A 78 2.06 -4.10 0.53
CA ALA A 78 0.94 -4.23 -0.39
C ALA A 78 1.32 -4.10 -1.87
N ARG A 79 2.43 -3.43 -2.21
CA ARG A 79 2.75 -3.11 -3.60
C ARG A 79 3.16 -4.33 -4.42
N ASP A 80 4.25 -4.98 -4.04
CA ASP A 80 4.87 -6.01 -4.88
C ASP A 80 4.13 -7.35 -4.75
N THR A 81 3.56 -7.64 -3.57
CA THR A 81 2.77 -8.86 -3.32
C THR A 81 1.49 -8.86 -4.17
N THR A 82 0.67 -7.80 -4.07
CA THR A 82 -0.59 -7.67 -4.84
C THR A 82 -0.31 -7.62 -6.33
N ALA A 83 0.69 -6.84 -6.78
CA ALA A 83 1.05 -6.78 -8.20
C ALA A 83 1.47 -8.15 -8.74
N SER A 84 2.24 -8.92 -7.97
CA SER A 84 2.65 -10.27 -8.36
C SER A 84 1.45 -11.21 -8.46
N VAL A 85 0.57 -11.23 -7.45
CA VAL A 85 -0.62 -12.08 -7.44
C VAL A 85 -1.55 -11.74 -8.61
N LEU A 86 -1.82 -10.46 -8.86
CA LEU A 86 -2.64 -10.03 -10.01
C LEU A 86 -2.01 -10.45 -11.34
N THR A 87 -0.69 -10.32 -11.47
CA THR A 87 0.04 -10.77 -12.66
C THR A 87 -0.18 -12.27 -12.92
N TRP A 88 -0.06 -13.09 -11.87
CA TRP A 88 -0.31 -14.53 -11.96
C TRP A 88 -1.78 -14.85 -12.26
N ILE A 89 -2.72 -14.16 -11.63
CA ILE A 89 -4.16 -14.31 -11.92
C ILE A 89 -4.41 -14.08 -13.40
N ILE A 90 -3.95 -12.95 -13.95
CA ILE A 90 -4.17 -12.62 -15.37
C ILE A 90 -3.54 -13.69 -16.28
N LYS A 91 -2.31 -14.11 -15.99
CA LYS A 91 -1.64 -15.17 -16.76
C LYS A 91 -2.43 -16.47 -16.75
N TYR A 92 -2.84 -16.95 -15.57
CA TYR A 92 -3.52 -18.23 -15.44
C TYR A 92 -4.94 -18.20 -16.02
N LEU A 93 -5.66 -17.09 -15.91
CA LEU A 93 -6.96 -16.93 -16.58
C LEU A 93 -6.80 -16.95 -18.11
N ALA A 94 -5.79 -16.26 -18.64
CA ALA A 94 -5.52 -16.26 -20.08
C ALA A 94 -5.17 -17.65 -20.64
N GLU A 95 -4.46 -18.47 -19.84
CA GLU A 95 -4.08 -19.84 -20.23
C GLU A 95 -5.18 -20.89 -20.01
N ASN A 96 -6.24 -20.56 -19.25
CA ASN A 96 -7.31 -21.50 -18.90
C ASN A 96 -8.69 -20.90 -19.23
N PRO A 97 -9.11 -20.92 -20.52
CA PRO A 97 -10.35 -20.28 -20.97
C PRO A 97 -11.62 -20.76 -20.26
N SER A 98 -11.68 -22.04 -19.87
CA SER A 98 -12.82 -22.58 -19.12
C SER A 98 -12.93 -21.97 -17.72
N VAL A 99 -11.81 -21.72 -17.04
CA VAL A 99 -11.77 -21.07 -15.73
C VAL A 99 -12.13 -19.59 -15.88
N LEU A 100 -11.59 -18.92 -16.90
CA LEU A 100 -11.96 -17.54 -17.20
C LEU A 100 -13.48 -17.41 -17.44
N GLN A 101 -14.06 -18.29 -18.25
CA GLN A 101 -15.50 -18.30 -18.49
C GLN A 101 -16.28 -18.46 -17.18
N ALA A 102 -15.93 -19.44 -16.34
CA ALA A 102 -16.61 -19.68 -15.07
C ALA A 102 -16.53 -18.46 -14.12
N VAL A 103 -15.36 -17.82 -14.03
CA VAL A 103 -15.19 -16.59 -13.22
C VAL A 103 -16.00 -15.44 -13.81
N THR A 104 -16.04 -15.28 -15.14
CA THR A 104 -16.87 -14.25 -15.78
C THR A 104 -18.35 -14.45 -15.48
N GLU A 105 -18.86 -15.67 -15.62
CA GLU A 105 -20.26 -16.01 -15.32
C GLU A 105 -20.60 -15.73 -13.85
N GLU A 106 -19.70 -16.05 -12.90
CA GLU A 106 -19.85 -15.70 -11.49
C GLU A 106 -19.95 -14.19 -11.27
N GLN A 107 -19.02 -13.41 -11.84
CA GLN A 107 -19.00 -11.96 -11.65
C GLN A 107 -20.22 -11.27 -12.29
N GLU A 108 -20.68 -11.75 -13.45
CA GLU A 108 -21.92 -11.28 -14.08
C GLU A 108 -23.16 -11.58 -13.23
N ALA A 109 -23.23 -12.76 -12.60
CA ALA A 109 -24.32 -13.11 -11.70
C ALA A 109 -24.33 -12.21 -10.44
N ILE A 110 -23.16 -11.89 -9.88
CA ILE A 110 -23.06 -10.95 -8.75
C ILE A 110 -23.55 -9.56 -9.14
N ILE A 111 -23.18 -9.07 -10.32
CA ILE A 111 -23.61 -7.75 -10.81
C ILE A 111 -25.14 -7.70 -10.94
N LYS A 112 -25.74 -8.70 -11.59
CA LYS A 112 -27.22 -8.79 -11.72
C LYS A 112 -27.90 -8.85 -10.36
N GLY A 113 -27.36 -9.62 -9.42
CA GLY A 113 -27.89 -9.72 -8.07
C GLY A 113 -27.89 -8.38 -7.32
N LYS A 114 -26.87 -7.54 -7.52
CA LYS A 114 -26.79 -6.19 -6.94
C LYS A 114 -27.82 -5.23 -7.54
N GLU A 115 -27.97 -5.27 -8.86
CA GLU A 115 -28.98 -4.47 -9.57
C GLU A 115 -30.40 -4.80 -9.10
N GLU A 116 -30.70 -6.09 -8.89
CA GLU A 116 -32.01 -6.55 -8.39
C GLU A 116 -32.24 -6.19 -6.91
N SER A 117 -31.19 -6.07 -6.11
CA SER A 117 -31.27 -5.70 -4.68
C SER A 117 -31.22 -4.18 -4.45
N GLY A 118 -31.01 -3.37 -5.49
CA GLY A 118 -31.00 -1.91 -5.41
C GLY A 118 -29.74 -1.33 -4.77
N GLU A 119 -28.66 -2.10 -4.71
CA GLU A 119 -27.31 -1.66 -4.28
C GLU A 119 -26.47 -1.10 -5.43
#